data_AF-A0AAV2PZW8-F1
#
_entry.id   AF-A0AAV2PZW8-F1
#
_cell.length_a   1.000
_cell.length_b   1.000
_cell.length_c   1.000
_cell.angle_alpha   90.00
_cell.angle_beta   90.00
_cell.angle_gamma   90.00
#
_symmetry.space_group_name_H-M   'P 1'
#
loop_
_entity.id
_entity.type
_entity.pdbx_description
1 polymer ?
#
loop_
_entity_poly.entity_id
_entity_poly.type
_entity_poly.pdbx_seq_one_letter_code
_entity_poly.pdbx_strand_id
1 'polypeptide(L)'
;IWDTSYIRLMLMRKSHEEARSDCVIQRGNLVTIKDISDSGDDKEKKAKYLNNKLLYDLMVKHNIWKAYIGLSDDKKEGEWKWPDGGAVEWQNWDWNGVWNRTDYNCAVITNGFENAPWKHINCNHRTYYFCQIPMF
;
A
#
# COMPACT_ATOMS: atom_id res chain seq x y z
N ILE A 1 -13.89 -7.93 -18.99
CA ILE A 1 -12.50 -7.48 -19.23
C ILE A 1 -11.84 -7.54 -17.87
N TRP A 2 -11.03 -8.56 -17.61
CA TRP A 2 -10.50 -8.82 -16.27
C TRP A 2 -9.44 -7.78 -15.96
N ASP A 3 -9.58 -7.08 -14.83
CA ASP A 3 -8.58 -6.16 -14.30
C ASP A 3 -7.38 -6.95 -13.77
N THR A 4 -6.60 -7.54 -14.68
CA THR A 4 -5.40 -8.29 -14.32
C THR A 4 -4.25 -7.30 -14.16
N SER A 5 -3.78 -7.12 -12.93
CA SER A 5 -2.56 -6.39 -12.60
C SER A 5 -1.62 -7.29 -11.80
N TYR A 6 -0.32 -7.00 -11.84
CA TYR A 6 0.67 -7.64 -10.99
C TYR A 6 1.32 -6.62 -10.07
N ILE A 7 1.82 -7.11 -8.93
CA ILE A 7 2.52 -6.29 -7.94
C ILE A 7 4.03 -6.50 -8.09
N ARG A 8 4.78 -5.41 -8.04
CA ARG A 8 6.24 -5.40 -8.10
C ARG A 8 6.85 -4.64 -6.93
N LEU A 9 7.78 -5.29 -6.22
CA LEU A 9 8.64 -4.64 -5.22
C LEU A 9 9.78 -3.90 -5.91
N MET A 10 9.91 -2.62 -5.63
CA MET A 10 10.95 -1.75 -6.16
C MET A 10 12.04 -1.53 -5.10
N LEU A 11 13.28 -1.88 -5.45
CA LEU A 11 14.41 -1.96 -4.52
C LEU A 11 15.24 -0.67 -4.42
N MET A 12 14.82 0.42 -5.08
CA MET A 12 15.46 1.72 -4.93
C MET A 12 14.75 2.53 -3.85
N ARG A 13 15.49 3.18 -2.95
CA ARG A 13 14.86 3.96 -1.86
C ARG A 13 14.51 5.37 -2.32
N LYS A 14 13.23 5.72 -2.25
CA LYS A 14 12.67 6.99 -2.76
C LYS A 14 11.66 7.57 -1.79
N SER A 15 11.43 8.88 -1.88
CA SER A 15 10.28 9.54 -1.25
C SER A 15 8.98 9.03 -1.88
N HIS A 16 7.84 9.28 -1.22
CA HIS A 16 6.54 8.83 -1.72
C HIS A 16 6.22 9.38 -3.12
N GLU A 17 6.50 10.66 -3.38
CA GLU A 17 6.26 11.28 -4.68
C GLU A 17 7.12 10.67 -5.80
N GLU A 18 8.43 10.52 -5.55
CA GLU A 18 9.34 9.87 -6.50
C GLU A 18 8.95 8.40 -6.75
N ALA A 19 8.53 7.68 -5.71
CA ALA A 19 8.06 6.29 -5.82
C ALA A 19 6.78 6.19 -6.66
N ARG A 20 5.82 7.10 -6.47
CA ARG A 20 4.62 7.20 -7.29
C ARG A 20 4.95 7.48 -8.75
N SER A 21 5.86 8.42 -9.00
CA SER A 21 6.32 8.75 -10.35
C SER A 21 6.89 7.52 -11.07
N ASP A 22 7.70 6.72 -10.40
CA ASP A 22 8.25 5.48 -10.96
C ASP A 22 7.18 4.43 -11.33
N CYS A 23 6.12 4.31 -10.52
CA CYS A 23 5.02 3.40 -10.85
C CYS A 23 4.19 3.92 -12.02
N VAL A 24 3.96 5.24 -12.10
CA VAL A 24 3.26 5.88 -13.22
C VAL A 24 4.02 5.74 -14.53
N ILE A 25 5.36 5.83 -14.51
CA ILE A 25 6.21 5.56 -15.68
C ILE A 25 6.00 4.12 -16.21
N GLN A 26 5.71 3.16 -15.32
CA GLN A 26 5.36 1.78 -15.67
C GLN A 26 3.88 1.60 -16.04
N ARG A 27 3.13 2.69 -16.29
CA ARG A 27 1.68 2.69 -16.54
C ARG A 27 0.84 2.09 -15.41
N GLY A 28 1.39 2.07 -14.21
CA GLY A 28 0.73 1.62 -12.99
C GLY A 28 0.59 2.74 -11.97
N ASN A 29 0.46 2.34 -10.72
CA ASN A 29 0.49 3.26 -9.58
C ASN A 29 1.12 2.57 -8.38
N LEU A 30 1.32 3.29 -7.27
CA LEU A 30 1.60 2.64 -6.00
C LEU A 30 0.47 1.65 -5.67
N VAL A 31 0.82 0.53 -5.04
CA VAL A 31 -0.11 -0.58 -4.84
C VAL A 31 -1.33 -0.15 -4.02
N THR A 32 -2.50 -0.57 -4.50
CA THR A 32 -3.77 -0.39 -3.81
C THR A 32 -4.14 -1.70 -3.12
N ILE A 33 -4.49 -1.64 -1.84
CA ILE A 33 -4.92 -2.81 -1.06
C ILE A 33 -6.41 -2.64 -0.80
N LYS A 34 -7.20 -2.91 -1.83
CA LYS A 34 -8.67 -2.88 -1.77
C LYS A 34 -9.25 -4.28 -1.62
N ASP A 35 -10.47 -4.31 -1.10
CA ASP A 35 -11.32 -5.48 -1.21
C ASP A 35 -11.58 -5.75 -2.71
N ILE A 36 -11.35 -6.97 -3.18
CA ILE A 36 -11.72 -7.41 -4.54
C ILE A 36 -12.95 -8.33 -4.45
N SER A 37 -13.74 -8.22 -3.37
CA SER A 37 -15.04 -8.87 -3.34
C SER A 37 -16.05 -8.04 -4.15
N ASP A 38 -16.16 -8.39 -5.42
CA ASP A 38 -17.48 -8.42 -6.03
C ASP A 38 -18.33 -9.40 -5.20
N SER A 39 -19.06 -8.85 -4.21
CA SER A 39 -20.31 -9.35 -3.63
C SER A 39 -20.42 -10.86 -3.29
N GLY A 40 -20.43 -11.20 -1.99
CA GLY A 40 -21.06 -12.44 -1.49
C GLY A 40 -20.26 -13.20 -0.43
N ASP A 41 -20.97 -13.58 0.63
CA ASP A 41 -20.56 -14.25 1.87
C ASP A 41 -19.37 -15.25 1.79
N ASP A 42 -18.59 -15.29 2.88
CA ASP A 42 -17.54 -16.26 3.26
C ASP A 42 -16.19 -16.26 2.52
N LYS A 43 -16.03 -15.62 1.35
CA LYS A 43 -14.70 -15.40 0.72
C LYS A 43 -13.98 -14.13 1.21
N GLU A 44 -14.69 -13.29 1.95
CA GLU A 44 -14.35 -11.91 2.31
C GLU A 44 -13.02 -11.76 3.09
N LYS A 45 -12.65 -12.75 3.90
CA LYS A 45 -11.39 -12.71 4.68
C LYS A 45 -10.16 -13.17 3.89
N LYS A 46 -10.34 -13.90 2.77
CA LYS A 46 -9.26 -14.63 2.11
C LYS A 46 -8.45 -13.75 1.14
N ALA A 47 -9.09 -12.81 0.44
CA ALA A 47 -8.41 -11.89 -0.49
C ALA A 47 -7.62 -10.77 0.22
N LYS A 48 -8.17 -10.25 1.33
CA LYS A 48 -7.53 -9.27 2.24
C LYS A 48 -6.17 -9.79 2.74
N TYR A 49 -6.18 -11.05 3.19
CA TYR A 49 -4.97 -11.77 3.60
C TYR A 49 -3.99 -11.97 2.46
N LEU A 50 -4.46 -12.24 1.23
CA LEU A 50 -3.60 -12.63 0.12
C LEU A 50 -2.70 -11.49 -0.38
N ASN A 51 -3.23 -10.27 -0.54
CA ASN A 51 -2.41 -9.14 -0.98
C ASN A 51 -1.42 -8.71 0.11
N ASN A 52 -1.87 -8.54 1.37
CA ASN A 52 -0.94 -8.23 2.47
C ASN A 52 0.12 -9.31 2.67
N LYS A 53 -0.26 -10.60 2.55
CA LYS A 53 0.69 -11.72 2.62
C LYS A 53 1.68 -11.70 1.48
N LEU A 54 1.25 -11.43 0.24
CA LEU A 54 2.16 -11.31 -0.90
C LEU A 54 3.19 -10.19 -0.67
N LEU A 55 2.74 -9.01 -0.24
CA LEU A 55 3.62 -7.88 0.09
C LEU A 55 4.61 -8.27 1.20
N TYR A 56 4.11 -8.90 2.28
CA TYR A 56 4.92 -9.39 3.38
C TYR A 56 5.96 -10.42 2.94
N ASP A 57 5.55 -11.45 2.19
CA ASP A 57 6.42 -12.52 1.70
C ASP A 57 7.54 -11.96 0.81
N LEU A 58 7.22 -11.00 -0.07
CA LEU A 58 8.21 -10.28 -0.89
C LEU A 58 9.18 -9.47 -0.01
N MET A 59 8.68 -8.77 1.02
CA MET A 59 9.53 -8.00 1.93
C MET A 59 10.46 -8.89 2.75
N VAL A 60 9.95 -9.99 3.32
CA VAL A 60 10.75 -10.97 4.07
C VAL A 60 11.82 -11.59 3.19
N LYS A 61 11.46 -12.03 1.97
CA LYS A 61 12.39 -12.62 1.00
C LYS A 61 13.56 -11.69 0.66
N HIS A 62 13.32 -10.38 0.63
CA HIS A 62 14.32 -9.37 0.29
C HIS A 62 14.93 -8.66 1.51
N ASN A 63 14.64 -9.11 2.73
CA ASN A 63 15.09 -8.48 4.00
C ASN A 63 14.75 -6.98 4.08
N ILE A 64 13.51 -6.63 3.70
CA ILE A 64 13.00 -5.27 3.67
C ILE A 64 12.04 -5.03 4.82
N TRP A 65 12.37 -4.06 5.67
CA TRP A 65 11.56 -3.75 6.85
C TRP A 65 10.23 -3.06 6.52
N LYS A 66 10.25 -2.12 5.58
CA LYS A 66 9.09 -1.29 5.22
C LYS A 66 9.12 -0.87 3.76
N ALA A 67 7.94 -0.69 3.18
CA ALA A 67 7.77 -0.21 1.82
C ALA A 67 6.49 0.63 1.68
N TYR A 68 6.52 1.65 0.82
CA TYR A 68 5.33 2.44 0.50
C TYR A 68 4.25 1.61 -0.18
N ILE A 69 3.02 1.91 0.21
CA ILE A 69 1.78 1.57 -0.49
C ILE A 69 1.14 2.87 -1.00
N GLY A 70 0.08 2.78 -1.80
CA GLY A 70 -0.53 3.96 -2.42
C GLY A 70 -1.42 4.81 -1.50
N LEU A 71 -1.58 4.43 -0.24
CA LEU A 71 -2.47 5.10 0.69
C LEU A 71 -1.84 6.38 1.25
N SER A 72 -2.56 7.50 1.14
CA SER A 72 -2.13 8.82 1.62
C SER A 72 -3.33 9.70 1.98
N ASP A 73 -3.14 10.65 2.89
CA ASP A 73 -4.08 11.73 3.22
C ASP A 73 -3.47 13.13 2.99
N ASP A 74 -2.44 13.20 2.13
CA ASP A 74 -1.71 14.41 1.73
C ASP A 74 -2.60 15.54 1.20
N LYS A 75 -3.72 15.18 0.56
CA LYS A 75 -4.71 16.14 0.04
C LYS A 75 -5.58 16.76 1.12
N LYS A 76 -5.91 15.99 2.17
CA LYS A 76 -6.78 16.43 3.26
C LYS A 76 -6.52 15.53 4.46
N GLU A 77 -5.91 16.11 5.48
CA GLU A 77 -5.58 15.43 6.74
C GLU A 77 -6.78 14.65 7.29
N GLY A 78 -6.54 13.39 7.64
CA GLY A 78 -7.56 12.48 8.17
C GLY A 78 -8.46 11.84 7.11
N GLU A 79 -8.36 12.24 5.83
CA GLU A 79 -9.04 11.59 4.70
C GLU A 79 -8.07 10.75 3.87
N TRP A 80 -7.76 9.56 4.36
CA TRP A 80 -6.94 8.59 3.63
C TRP A 80 -7.63 8.13 2.35
N LYS A 81 -6.89 8.18 1.24
CA LYS A 81 -7.34 7.79 -0.10
C LYS A 81 -6.31 6.92 -0.80
N TRP A 82 -6.82 5.98 -1.59
CA TRP A 82 -6.02 5.23 -2.56
C TRP A 82 -5.69 6.11 -3.78
N PRO A 83 -4.69 5.75 -4.60
CA PRO A 83 -4.25 6.58 -5.72
C PRO A 83 -5.31 6.82 -6.80
N ASP A 84 -6.32 5.93 -6.90
CA ASP A 84 -7.47 6.05 -7.79
C ASP A 84 -8.62 6.90 -7.20
N GLY A 85 -8.41 7.48 -6.01
CA GLY A 85 -9.42 8.28 -5.30
C GLY A 85 -10.41 7.46 -4.47
N GLY A 86 -10.31 6.14 -4.49
CA GLY A 86 -11.15 5.27 -3.67
C GLY A 86 -10.94 5.50 -2.17
N ALA A 87 -12.03 5.37 -1.42
CA ALA A 87 -12.01 5.44 0.03
C ALA A 87 -11.37 4.19 0.65
N VAL A 88 -10.95 4.31 1.91
CA VAL A 88 -10.49 3.18 2.71
C VAL A 88 -11.68 2.47 3.31
N GLU A 89 -12.09 1.37 2.69
CA GLU A 89 -13.19 0.52 3.17
C GLU A 89 -12.76 -0.38 4.34
N TRP A 90 -11.47 -0.71 4.40
CA TRP A 90 -10.86 -1.54 5.44
C TRP A 90 -9.49 -0.98 5.84
N GLN A 91 -9.19 -1.04 7.14
CA GLN A 91 -7.97 -0.50 7.72
C GLN A 91 -7.14 -1.60 8.38
N ASN A 92 -5.84 -1.62 8.10
CA ASN A 92 -4.86 -2.52 8.75
C ASN A 92 -3.79 -1.75 9.54
N TRP A 93 -4.15 -0.58 10.07
CA TRP A 93 -3.19 0.23 10.80
C TRP A 93 -2.64 -0.54 12.01
N ASP A 94 -1.35 -0.37 12.29
CA ASP A 94 -0.76 -0.76 13.56
C ASP A 94 -1.54 -0.08 14.71
N TRP A 95 -1.52 -0.64 15.92
CA TRP A 95 -2.32 -0.22 17.09
C TRP A 95 -2.22 1.29 17.42
N ASN A 96 -1.18 1.96 16.91
CA ASN A 96 -0.95 3.40 17.01
C ASN A 96 -1.65 4.23 15.88
N GLY A 97 -2.67 3.68 15.23
CA GLY A 97 -3.03 3.94 13.84
C GLY A 97 -3.85 5.18 13.47
N VAL A 98 -4.17 6.11 14.37
CA VAL A 98 -4.99 7.28 13.97
C VAL A 98 -4.67 8.55 14.78
N TRP A 99 -3.39 8.79 15.07
CA TRP A 99 -2.99 10.10 15.59
C TRP A 99 -3.02 11.12 14.46
N ASN A 100 -3.71 12.24 14.68
CA ASN A 100 -3.73 13.41 13.80
C ASN A 100 -2.31 13.99 13.73
N ARG A 101 -1.47 13.45 12.85
CA ARG A 101 -0.08 13.83 12.65
C ARG A 101 0.02 14.42 11.27
N THR A 102 -0.15 15.73 11.22
CA THR A 102 -0.20 16.54 10.00
C THR A 102 1.05 16.46 9.12
N ASP A 103 2.11 15.82 9.60
CA ASP A 103 3.39 15.62 8.92
C ASP A 103 3.65 14.16 8.48
N TYR A 104 2.71 13.22 8.69
CA TYR A 104 2.86 11.78 8.43
C TYR A 104 1.80 11.25 7.44
N ASN A 105 1.71 11.90 6.28
CA ASN A 105 0.54 11.77 5.40
C ASN A 105 0.63 10.62 4.38
N CYS A 106 1.57 9.69 4.58
CA CYS A 106 1.83 8.57 3.69
C CYS A 106 1.85 7.26 4.46
N ALA A 107 1.41 6.18 3.82
CA ALA A 107 1.37 4.86 4.44
C ALA A 107 2.48 3.94 3.94
N VAL A 108 3.03 3.16 4.85
CA VAL A 108 3.92 2.02 4.55
C VAL A 108 3.37 0.74 5.15
N ILE A 109 3.63 -0.37 4.50
CA ILE A 109 3.50 -1.70 5.10
C ILE A 109 4.83 -2.07 5.78
N THR A 110 4.76 -2.81 6.90
CA THR A 110 5.95 -3.25 7.65
C THR A 110 5.95 -4.76 7.85
N ASN A 111 7.13 -5.40 7.85
CA ASN A 111 7.25 -6.85 8.09
C ASN A 111 7.58 -7.21 9.56
N GLY A 112 7.38 -6.28 10.49
CA GLY A 112 7.72 -6.45 11.91
C GLY A 112 6.74 -7.28 12.74
N PHE A 113 5.54 -7.47 12.23
CA PHE A 113 4.46 -8.19 12.90
C PHE A 113 3.72 -9.06 11.89
N GLU A 114 3.13 -10.15 12.37
CA GLU A 114 2.24 -10.98 11.57
C GLU A 114 1.09 -10.12 11.00
N ASN A 115 0.63 -10.45 9.78
CA ASN A 115 -0.37 -9.71 8.99
C ASN A 115 0.06 -8.34 8.44
N ALA A 116 1.33 -7.96 8.63
CA ALA A 116 1.95 -6.81 7.96
C ALA A 116 1.15 -5.50 8.10
N PRO A 117 1.08 -4.93 9.32
CA PRO A 117 0.29 -3.74 9.59
C PRO A 117 0.84 -2.52 8.84
N TRP A 118 -0.07 -1.59 8.54
CA TRP A 118 0.23 -0.30 7.95
C TRP A 118 0.69 0.68 9.02
N LYS A 119 1.63 1.56 8.67
CA LYS A 119 2.09 2.65 9.53
C LYS A 119 2.12 3.96 8.78
N HIS A 120 1.81 5.04 9.49
CA HIS A 120 2.04 6.39 9.00
C HIS A 120 3.54 6.67 8.88
N ILE A 121 3.92 7.46 7.89
CA ILE A 121 5.28 7.95 7.71
C ILE A 121 5.27 9.32 7.06
N ASN A 122 6.28 10.14 7.38
CA ASN A 122 6.56 11.34 6.63
C ASN A 122 6.85 10.99 5.16
N CYS A 123 6.12 11.59 4.23
CA CYS A 123 6.19 11.30 2.79
C CYS A 123 7.59 11.53 2.17
N ASN A 124 8.44 12.37 2.78
CA ASN A 124 9.81 12.60 2.33
C ASN A 124 10.78 11.49 2.76
N HIS A 125 10.34 10.55 3.61
CA HIS A 125 11.18 9.45 4.04
C HIS A 125 11.55 8.56 2.84
N ARG A 126 12.84 8.25 2.67
CA ARG A 126 13.30 7.43 1.56
C ARG A 126 13.24 5.94 1.91
N THR A 127 12.34 5.20 1.29
CA THR A 127 12.18 3.75 1.49
C THR A 127 11.79 3.02 0.21
N TYR A 128 11.66 1.70 0.29
CA TYR A 128 11.23 0.84 -0.81
C TYR A 128 9.75 1.06 -1.09
N TYR A 129 9.23 0.52 -2.19
CA TYR A 129 7.84 0.74 -2.57
C TYR A 129 7.31 -0.37 -3.46
N PHE A 130 5.99 -0.54 -3.46
CA PHE A 130 5.31 -1.49 -4.32
C PHE A 130 4.52 -0.76 -5.41
N CYS A 131 4.73 -1.17 -6.66
CA CYS A 131 3.89 -0.76 -7.77
C CYS A 131 2.85 -1.85 -8.09
N GLN A 132 1.63 -1.44 -8.40
CA GLN A 132 0.62 -2.26 -9.06
C GLN A 132 0.55 -1.85 -10.53
N ILE A 133 0.81 -2.80 -11.43
CA ILE A 133 1.00 -2.55 -12.86
C ILE A 133 0.00 -3.42 -13.64
N PRO A 134 -0.81 -2.86 -14.55
CA PRO A 134 -1.70 -3.62 -15.40
C PRO A 134 -0.95 -4.64 -16.28
N MET A 135 -1.50 -5.84 -16.42
CA MET A 135 -1.08 -6.84 -17.40
C MET A 135 -1.79 -6.50 -18.72
N PHE A 136 -1.01 -6.13 -19.74
CA PHE A 136 -1.48 -5.95 -21.12
C PHE A 136 -1.17 -7.19 -21.95
#